data_AF-A0A238YSM8-F1
#
_entry.id   AF-A0A238YSM8-F1
#
_cell.length_a   1.000
_cell.length_b   1.000
_cell.length_c   1.000
_cell.angle_alpha   90.00
_cell.angle_beta   90.00
_cell.angle_gamma   90.00
#
_symmetry.space_group_name_H-M   'P 1'
#
loop_
_entity.id
_entity.type
_entity.pdbx_description
1 polymer ?
#
loop_
_entity_poly.entity_id
_entity_poly.type
_entity_poly.pdbx_seq_one_letter_code
_entity_poly.pdbx_strand_id
1 'polypeptide(L)'
;MQDEIIKHTKNIYSEMNNEKHSFKEKAKEILAEILIIVFAVSLSIWLHSWSEERHQHKDAQMFLMGLKEDLQNDISNLEDTKNTLNKTQQQISVALHLTPKKIDSIKANHQQINSGTNFINTVVNNGRYEGFKSSGKINTIENENIRNKILTYYQQTVPQIGIVEKAYERLTSKYVDVLLSGKEDEDINATILKQKTKIILSGIDNFTKDSQTSYEDAIKQAREIIKEIDKEKE
;
A
#
# COMPACT_ATOMS: atom_id res chain seq x y z
N MET A 1 -33.37 10.93 27.95
CA MET A 1 -32.24 11.04 28.90
C MET A 1 -32.34 12.30 29.76
N GLN A 2 -32.42 13.50 29.17
CA GLN A 2 -32.60 14.74 29.94
C GLN A 2 -33.85 14.70 30.84
N ASP A 3 -34.99 14.23 30.33
CA ASP A 3 -36.23 14.15 31.11
C ASP A 3 -36.15 13.20 32.32
N GLU A 4 -35.41 12.09 32.20
CA GLU A 4 -35.20 11.16 33.32
C GLU A 4 -34.26 11.73 34.37
N ILE A 5 -33.17 12.40 33.96
CA ILE A 5 -32.27 13.10 34.87
C ILE A 5 -33.02 14.21 35.62
N ILE A 6 -33.89 14.96 34.94
CA ILE A 6 -34.72 16.01 35.57
C ILE A 6 -35.69 15.38 36.60
N LYS A 7 -36.29 14.24 36.28
CA LYS A 7 -37.20 13.52 37.19
C LYS A 7 -36.48 13.05 38.46
N HIS A 8 -35.36 12.36 38.33
CA HIS A 8 -34.58 11.87 39.49
C HIS A 8 -33.97 13.03 40.30
N THR A 9 -33.57 14.11 39.64
CA THR A 9 -33.13 15.35 40.31
C THR A 9 -34.25 15.99 41.13
N LYS A 10 -35.49 15.99 40.60
CA LYS A 10 -36.67 16.49 41.31
C LYS A 10 -37.03 15.61 42.52
N ASN A 11 -36.88 14.29 42.40
CA ASN A 11 -37.07 13.35 43.51
C ASN A 11 -36.06 13.55 44.64
N ILE A 12 -34.78 13.76 44.30
CA ILE A 12 -33.73 14.11 45.29
C ILE A 12 -34.09 15.39 46.04
N TYR A 13 -34.58 16.42 45.33
CA TYR A 13 -35.00 17.68 45.94
C TYR A 13 -36.20 17.50 46.88
N SER A 14 -37.19 16.69 46.50
CA SER A 14 -38.34 16.41 47.38
C SER A 14 -37.96 15.64 48.63
N GLU A 15 -37.00 14.70 48.54
CA GLU A 15 -36.61 13.87 49.68
C GLU A 15 -35.74 14.61 50.70
N MET A 16 -34.93 15.58 50.24
CA MET A 16 -34.22 16.49 51.14
C MET A 16 -35.20 17.29 52.01
N ASN A 17 -36.32 17.76 51.43
CA ASN A 17 -37.30 18.64 52.09
C ASN A 17 -38.37 17.90 52.92
N ASN A 18 -38.32 16.56 53.02
CA ASN A 18 -39.37 15.78 53.65
C ASN A 18 -39.17 15.68 55.19
N GLU A 19 -40.02 16.30 56.01
CA GLU A 19 -39.81 16.38 57.49
C GLU A 19 -40.00 15.06 58.26
N LYS A 20 -40.55 14.01 57.63
CA LYS A 20 -40.93 12.76 58.30
C LYS A 20 -39.86 11.65 58.30
N HIS A 21 -38.84 11.75 57.46
CA HIS A 21 -37.82 10.70 57.31
C HIS A 21 -36.62 10.93 58.22
N SER A 22 -36.14 9.83 58.82
CA SER A 22 -34.87 9.82 59.56
C SER A 22 -33.71 10.20 58.62
N PHE A 23 -32.68 10.86 59.14
CA PHE A 23 -31.48 11.25 58.37
C PHE A 23 -30.88 10.09 57.56
N LYS A 24 -30.93 8.86 58.11
CA LYS A 24 -30.43 7.64 57.46
C LYS A 24 -31.29 7.19 56.26
N GLU A 25 -32.59 7.42 56.32
CA GLU A 25 -33.53 7.06 55.24
C GLU A 25 -33.37 8.00 54.06
N LYS A 26 -33.32 9.32 54.33
CA LYS A 26 -33.03 10.35 53.32
C LYS A 26 -31.72 10.09 52.58
N ALA A 27 -30.66 9.77 53.33
CA ALA A 27 -29.35 9.48 52.74
C ALA A 27 -29.38 8.25 51.82
N LYS A 28 -30.14 7.20 52.19
CA LYS A 28 -30.28 5.97 51.41
C LYS A 28 -31.05 6.22 50.11
N GLU A 29 -32.12 6.99 50.15
CA GLU A 29 -32.95 7.30 48.98
C GLU A 29 -32.24 8.23 48.00
N ILE A 30 -31.58 9.27 48.51
CA ILE A 30 -30.74 10.15 47.67
C ILE A 30 -29.59 9.35 47.03
N LEU A 31 -28.93 8.46 47.78
CA LEU A 31 -27.89 7.59 47.22
C LEU A 31 -28.44 6.67 46.13
N ALA A 32 -29.63 6.09 46.34
CA ALA A 32 -30.28 5.26 45.34
C ALA A 32 -30.59 6.05 44.05
N GLU A 33 -31.09 7.27 44.17
CA GLU A 33 -31.35 8.14 43.02
C GLU A 33 -30.08 8.54 42.28
N ILE A 34 -29.01 8.87 43.00
CA ILE A 34 -27.69 9.14 42.40
C ILE A 34 -27.16 7.91 41.65
N LEU A 35 -27.27 6.71 42.24
CA LEU A 35 -26.84 5.47 41.60
C LEU A 35 -27.63 5.19 40.31
N ILE A 36 -28.93 5.45 40.31
CA ILE A 36 -29.78 5.30 39.11
C ILE A 36 -29.32 6.26 38.01
N ILE A 37 -29.07 7.53 38.33
CA ILE A 37 -28.57 8.52 37.36
C ILE A 37 -27.21 8.10 36.80
N VAL A 38 -26.25 7.74 37.67
CA VAL A 38 -24.91 7.31 37.26
C VAL A 38 -24.97 6.06 36.40
N PHE A 39 -25.82 5.10 36.76
CA PHE A 39 -26.03 3.88 35.98
C PHE A 39 -26.60 4.19 34.59
N ALA A 40 -27.64 5.03 34.50
CA ALA A 40 -28.25 5.42 33.24
C ALA A 40 -27.26 6.17 32.31
N VAL A 41 -26.48 7.11 32.86
CA VAL A 41 -25.45 7.83 32.10
C VAL A 41 -24.34 6.90 31.64
N SER A 42 -23.83 6.04 32.53
CA SER A 42 -22.76 5.09 32.21
C SER A 42 -23.22 4.08 31.15
N LEU A 43 -24.44 3.55 31.28
CA LEU A 43 -25.00 2.60 30.32
C LEU A 43 -25.18 3.24 28.95
N SER A 44 -25.60 4.50 28.88
CA SER A 44 -25.74 5.21 27.61
C SER A 44 -24.40 5.45 26.92
N ILE A 45 -23.37 5.86 27.66
CA ILE A 45 -22.01 6.03 27.11
C ILE A 45 -21.49 4.67 26.65
N TRP A 46 -21.66 3.63 27.47
CA TRP A 46 -21.22 2.28 27.15
C TRP A 46 -21.89 1.72 25.90
N LEU A 47 -23.21 1.84 25.75
CA LEU A 47 -23.93 1.41 24.56
C LEU A 47 -23.48 2.18 23.31
N HIS A 48 -23.23 3.48 23.45
CA HIS A 48 -22.75 4.30 22.33
C HIS A 48 -21.34 3.89 21.90
N SER A 49 -20.41 3.76 22.84
CA SER A 49 -19.05 3.28 22.57
C SER A 49 -19.05 1.88 21.96
N TRP A 50 -19.86 0.96 22.48
CA TRP A 50 -19.98 -0.39 21.94
C TRP A 50 -20.50 -0.41 20.49
N SER A 51 -21.51 0.40 20.20
CA SER A 51 -22.03 0.53 18.83
C SER A 51 -20.99 1.11 17.87
N GLU A 52 -20.22 2.11 18.32
CA GLU A 52 -19.18 2.77 17.54
C GLU A 52 -18.01 1.82 17.25
N GLU A 53 -17.49 1.14 18.27
CA GLU A 53 -16.43 0.12 18.12
C GLU A 53 -16.83 -0.96 17.12
N ARG A 54 -18.07 -1.46 17.20
CA ARG A 54 -18.59 -2.46 16.25
C ARG A 54 -18.64 -1.93 14.81
N HIS A 55 -19.01 -0.66 14.63
CA HIS A 55 -19.01 -0.05 13.30
C HIS A 55 -17.59 0.12 12.76
N GLN A 56 -16.66 0.60 13.59
CA GLN A 56 -15.25 0.78 13.23
C GLN A 56 -14.58 -0.55 12.88
N HIS A 57 -14.87 -1.61 13.63
CA HIS A 57 -14.39 -2.95 13.36
C HIS A 57 -14.90 -3.46 12.00
N LYS A 58 -16.20 -3.27 11.71
CA LYS A 58 -16.78 -3.64 10.42
C LYS A 58 -16.14 -2.88 9.26
N ASP A 59 -15.89 -1.58 9.42
CA ASP A 59 -15.23 -0.75 8.41
C ASP A 59 -13.79 -1.21 8.15
N ALA A 60 -13.03 -1.53 9.22
CA ALA A 60 -11.69 -2.09 9.10
C ALA A 60 -11.69 -3.44 8.37
N GLN A 61 -12.62 -4.35 8.70
CA GLN A 61 -12.74 -5.63 8.01
C GLN A 61 -13.08 -5.47 6.52
N MET A 62 -14.04 -4.60 6.17
CA MET A 62 -14.37 -4.31 4.77
C MET A 62 -13.17 -3.70 4.02
N PHE A 63 -12.42 -2.82 4.69
CA PHE A 63 -11.18 -2.27 4.15
C PHE A 63 -10.14 -3.36 3.88
N LEU A 64 -9.82 -4.21 4.86
CA LEU A 64 -8.81 -5.26 4.72
C LEU A 64 -9.19 -6.28 3.64
N MET A 65 -10.47 -6.63 3.52
CA MET A 65 -10.96 -7.51 2.46
C MET A 65 -10.75 -6.91 1.07
N GLY A 66 -11.14 -5.65 0.87
CA GLY A 66 -10.91 -4.98 -0.40
C GLY A 66 -9.42 -4.77 -0.69
N LEU A 67 -8.62 -4.47 0.35
CA LEU A 67 -7.18 -4.29 0.22
C LEU A 67 -6.48 -5.58 -0.22
N LYS A 68 -6.97 -6.74 0.24
CA LYS A 68 -6.46 -8.04 -0.20
C LYS A 68 -6.61 -8.21 -1.71
N GLU A 69 -7.77 -7.88 -2.27
CA GLU A 69 -8.02 -7.96 -3.72
C GLU A 69 -7.11 -6.99 -4.48
N ASP A 70 -6.97 -5.75 -3.98
CA ASP A 70 -6.07 -4.75 -4.54
C ASP A 70 -4.61 -5.27 -4.56
N LEU A 71 -4.13 -5.83 -3.45
CA LEU A 71 -2.78 -6.40 -3.33
C LEU A 71 -2.54 -7.61 -4.24
N GLN A 72 -3.56 -8.43 -4.49
CA GLN A 72 -3.46 -9.56 -5.43
C GLN A 72 -3.23 -9.07 -6.86
N ASN A 73 -3.95 -8.01 -7.27
CA ASN A 73 -3.74 -7.37 -8.57
C ASN A 73 -2.37 -6.69 -8.62
N ASP A 74 -1.96 -6.03 -7.55
CA ASP A 74 -0.65 -5.37 -7.47
C ASP A 74 0.51 -6.38 -7.60
N ILE A 75 0.40 -7.56 -6.98
CA ILE A 75 1.37 -8.65 -7.14
C ILE A 75 1.49 -9.07 -8.61
N SER A 76 0.37 -9.23 -9.32
CA SER A 76 0.39 -9.59 -10.75
C SER A 76 1.12 -8.52 -11.57
N ASN A 77 0.81 -7.24 -11.35
CA ASN A 77 1.45 -6.13 -12.05
C ASN A 77 2.96 -6.05 -11.75
N LEU A 78 3.35 -6.23 -10.48
CA LEU A 78 4.75 -6.27 -10.06
C LEU A 78 5.51 -7.44 -10.70
N GLU A 79 4.88 -8.61 -10.81
CA GLU A 79 5.45 -9.79 -11.48
C GLU A 79 5.65 -9.56 -12.98
N ASP A 80 4.68 -8.93 -13.65
CA ASP A 80 4.77 -8.59 -15.07
C ASP A 80 5.91 -7.60 -15.36
N THR A 81 6.07 -6.58 -14.52
CA THR A 81 7.20 -5.65 -14.62
C THR A 81 8.53 -6.38 -14.37
N LYS A 82 8.60 -7.24 -13.34
CA LYS A 82 9.80 -8.05 -13.07
C LYS A 82 10.18 -8.93 -14.26
N ASN A 83 9.19 -9.55 -14.92
CA ASN A 83 9.39 -10.35 -16.12
C ASN A 83 9.91 -9.50 -17.30
N THR A 84 9.41 -8.27 -17.44
CA THR A 84 9.91 -7.32 -18.43
C THR A 84 11.36 -6.92 -18.18
N LEU A 85 11.73 -6.68 -16.92
CA LEU A 85 13.13 -6.44 -16.51
C LEU A 85 14.02 -7.64 -16.84
N ASN A 86 13.59 -8.87 -16.51
CA ASN A 86 14.30 -10.10 -16.88
C ASN A 86 14.54 -10.23 -18.39
N LYS A 87 13.50 -9.98 -19.19
CA LYS A 87 13.60 -10.00 -20.65
C LYS A 87 14.57 -8.94 -21.17
N THR A 88 14.52 -7.73 -20.61
CA THR A 88 15.43 -6.64 -20.97
C THR A 88 16.88 -7.03 -20.67
N GLN A 89 17.14 -7.60 -19.50
CA GLN A 89 18.48 -8.07 -19.13
C GLN A 89 19.03 -9.11 -20.12
N GLN A 90 18.21 -10.08 -20.54
CA GLN A 90 18.60 -11.07 -21.55
C GLN A 90 18.96 -10.40 -22.88
N GLN A 91 18.17 -9.42 -23.32
CA GLN A 91 18.41 -8.67 -24.55
C GLN A 91 19.70 -7.83 -24.47
N ILE A 92 19.94 -7.16 -23.35
CA ILE A 92 21.17 -6.40 -23.11
C ILE A 92 22.38 -7.33 -23.11
N SER A 93 22.28 -8.49 -22.45
CA SER A 93 23.34 -9.50 -22.46
C SER A 93 23.68 -9.94 -23.89
N VAL A 94 22.69 -10.20 -24.74
CA VAL A 94 22.92 -10.48 -26.16
C VAL A 94 23.62 -9.31 -26.85
N ALA A 95 23.14 -8.07 -26.64
CA ALA A 95 23.68 -6.86 -27.26
C ALA A 95 25.15 -6.61 -26.88
N LEU A 96 25.54 -6.81 -25.63
CA LEU A 96 26.91 -6.65 -25.14
C LEU A 96 27.90 -7.61 -25.82
N HIS A 97 27.44 -8.82 -26.16
CA HIS A 97 28.21 -9.89 -26.80
C HIS A 97 28.07 -9.92 -28.34
N LEU A 98 27.48 -8.89 -28.95
CA LEU A 98 27.43 -8.74 -30.40
C LEU A 98 28.83 -8.48 -30.98
N THR A 99 29.05 -9.05 -32.16
CA THR A 99 30.22 -8.85 -33.00
C THR A 99 29.75 -8.50 -34.42
N PRO A 100 30.58 -7.85 -35.25
CA PRO A 100 30.22 -7.54 -36.63
C PRO A 100 29.70 -8.77 -37.40
N LYS A 101 30.40 -9.91 -37.30
CA LYS A 101 30.00 -11.17 -37.92
C LYS A 101 28.61 -11.67 -37.47
N LYS A 102 28.25 -11.48 -36.20
CA LYS A 102 26.90 -11.84 -35.69
C LYS A 102 25.83 -10.91 -36.26
N ILE A 103 26.11 -9.61 -36.36
CA ILE A 103 25.19 -8.64 -36.96
C ILE A 103 24.93 -8.99 -38.42
N ASP A 104 25.98 -9.31 -39.19
CA ASP A 104 25.84 -9.70 -40.60
C ASP A 104 24.95 -10.94 -40.75
N SER A 105 25.13 -11.95 -39.88
CA SER A 105 24.30 -13.16 -39.85
C SER A 105 22.84 -12.86 -39.51
N ILE A 106 22.57 -12.01 -38.51
CA ILE A 106 21.22 -11.61 -38.10
C ILE A 106 20.51 -10.88 -39.25
N LYS A 107 21.21 -9.95 -39.91
CA LYS A 107 20.69 -9.20 -41.07
C LYS A 107 20.41 -10.12 -42.26
N ALA A 108 21.30 -11.07 -42.55
CA ALA A 108 21.12 -12.05 -43.62
C ALA A 108 19.87 -12.93 -43.41
N ASN A 109 19.47 -13.14 -42.16
CA ASN A 109 18.25 -13.86 -41.79
C ASN A 109 17.02 -12.95 -41.59
N HIS A 110 17.10 -11.67 -41.97
CA HIS A 110 16.03 -10.67 -41.80
C HIS A 110 15.51 -10.52 -40.36
N GLN A 111 16.36 -10.80 -39.36
CA GLN A 111 16.01 -10.68 -37.95
C GLN A 111 16.37 -9.28 -37.41
N GLN A 112 15.59 -8.81 -36.43
CA GLN A 112 15.87 -7.56 -35.71
C GLN A 112 16.64 -7.82 -34.42
N ILE A 113 17.54 -6.91 -34.07
CA ILE A 113 18.24 -6.92 -32.78
C ILE A 113 17.41 -6.15 -31.78
N ASN A 114 16.81 -6.84 -30.81
CA ASN A 114 16.29 -6.18 -29.62
C ASN A 114 17.42 -6.06 -28.60
N SER A 115 17.85 -4.83 -28.33
CA SER A 115 19.00 -4.52 -27.48
C SER A 115 18.62 -3.92 -26.12
N GLY A 116 17.39 -4.16 -25.66
CA GLY A 116 16.96 -3.83 -24.30
C GLY A 116 16.36 -2.44 -24.14
N THR A 117 15.52 -2.00 -25.08
CA THR A 117 14.82 -0.70 -25.03
C THR A 117 13.40 -0.81 -24.46
N ASN A 118 13.11 -1.82 -23.63
CA ASN A 118 11.76 -1.97 -23.06
C ASN A 118 11.56 -0.92 -21.96
N PHE A 119 10.42 -0.23 -22.00
CA PHE A 119 9.98 0.65 -20.92
C PHE A 119 9.14 -0.15 -19.92
N ILE A 120 9.15 0.29 -18.66
CA ILE A 120 8.36 -0.30 -17.58
C ILE A 120 7.46 0.78 -16.98
N ASN A 121 6.29 0.35 -16.50
CA ASN A 121 5.38 1.20 -15.75
C ASN A 121 4.47 0.30 -14.91
N THR A 122 4.65 0.33 -13.60
CA THR A 122 3.91 -0.53 -12.68
C THR A 122 2.74 0.22 -12.07
N VAL A 123 1.54 -0.31 -12.27
CA VAL A 123 0.33 0.23 -11.65
C VAL A 123 0.10 -0.47 -10.31
N VAL A 124 0.00 0.33 -9.24
CA VAL A 124 -0.33 -0.12 -7.88
C VAL A 124 -1.61 0.54 -7.41
N ASN A 125 -2.52 -0.23 -6.82
CA ASN A 125 -3.84 0.21 -6.38
C ASN A 125 -3.78 0.89 -5.00
N ASN A 126 -3.49 2.20 -4.98
CA ASN A 126 -3.40 2.97 -3.74
C ASN A 126 -4.70 3.66 -3.29
N GLY A 127 -5.75 3.69 -4.13
CA GLY A 127 -6.94 4.50 -3.89
C GLY A 127 -7.69 4.14 -2.59
N ARG A 128 -7.85 2.84 -2.33
CA ARG A 128 -8.49 2.35 -1.10
C ARG A 128 -7.69 2.71 0.14
N TYR A 129 -6.37 2.48 0.08
CA TYR A 129 -5.45 2.83 1.16
C TYR A 129 -5.49 4.33 1.48
N GLU A 130 -5.36 5.18 0.46
CA GLU A 130 -5.37 6.63 0.63
C GLU A 130 -6.73 7.14 1.16
N GLY A 131 -7.84 6.59 0.67
CA GLY A 131 -9.18 6.91 1.18
C GLY A 131 -9.33 6.55 2.67
N PHE A 132 -8.87 5.36 3.06
CA PHE A 132 -8.97 4.89 4.45
C PHE A 132 -8.03 5.64 5.41
N LYS A 133 -6.82 5.99 4.94
CA LYS A 133 -5.87 6.82 5.67
C LYS A 133 -6.41 8.24 5.87
N SER A 134 -6.87 8.88 4.79
CA SER A 134 -7.37 10.26 4.82
C SER A 134 -8.66 10.42 5.63
N SER A 135 -9.49 9.38 5.73
CA SER A 135 -10.66 9.37 6.62
C SER A 135 -10.31 9.20 8.11
N GLY A 136 -9.03 9.10 8.47
CA GLY A 136 -8.58 8.89 9.86
C GLY A 136 -8.86 7.48 10.40
N LYS A 137 -9.33 6.56 9.56
CA LYS A 137 -9.77 5.22 9.98
C LYS A 137 -8.64 4.21 10.06
N ILE A 138 -7.42 4.55 9.62
CA ILE A 138 -6.29 3.62 9.65
C ILE A 138 -6.00 3.04 11.05
N ASN A 139 -6.30 3.80 12.11
CA ASN A 139 -6.13 3.37 13.50
C ASN A 139 -7.23 2.42 13.99
N THR A 140 -8.31 2.23 13.24
CA THR A 140 -9.38 1.27 13.57
C THR A 140 -9.01 -0.17 13.20
N ILE A 141 -7.88 -0.38 12.50
CA ILE A 141 -7.28 -1.71 12.34
C ILE A 141 -6.63 -2.08 13.68
N GLU A 142 -7.30 -2.93 14.44
CA GLU A 142 -6.87 -3.36 15.79
C GLU A 142 -5.53 -4.09 15.76
N ASN A 143 -5.33 -4.96 14.78
CA ASN A 143 -4.06 -5.67 14.61
C ASN A 143 -2.95 -4.71 14.16
N GLU A 144 -2.14 -4.27 15.13
CA GLU A 144 -1.05 -3.32 14.89
C GLU A 144 -0.01 -3.84 13.90
N ASN A 145 0.23 -5.15 13.87
CA ASN A 145 1.16 -5.76 12.94
C ASN A 145 0.67 -5.61 11.50
N ILE A 146 -0.61 -5.91 11.24
CA ILE A 146 -1.22 -5.73 9.91
C ILE A 146 -1.20 -4.25 9.53
N ARG A 147 -1.65 -3.38 10.43
CA ARG A 147 -1.66 -1.93 10.24
C ARG A 147 -0.28 -1.39 9.85
N ASN A 148 0.76 -1.76 10.60
CA ASN A 148 2.13 -1.29 10.36
C ASN A 148 2.73 -1.84 9.06
N LYS A 149 2.42 -3.09 8.69
CA LYS A 149 2.83 -3.66 7.39
C LYS A 149 2.17 -2.92 6.23
N ILE A 150 0.87 -2.63 6.31
CA ILE A 150 0.14 -1.85 5.30
C ILE A 150 0.75 -0.45 5.17
N LEU A 151 0.97 0.24 6.31
CA LEU A 151 1.59 1.57 6.32
C LEU A 151 2.98 1.54 5.67
N THR A 152 3.84 0.61 6.08
CA THR A 152 5.18 0.45 5.51
C THR A 152 5.13 0.21 4.00
N TYR A 153 4.28 -0.71 3.55
CA TYR A 153 4.16 -1.05 2.13
C TYR A 153 3.77 0.17 1.28
N TYR A 154 2.69 0.87 1.64
CA TYR A 154 2.19 1.98 0.83
C TYR A 154 2.98 3.28 1.02
N GLN A 155 3.60 3.52 2.17
CA GLN A 155 4.34 4.77 2.43
C GLN A 155 5.83 4.69 2.09
N GLN A 156 6.40 3.49 2.00
CA GLN A 156 7.83 3.30 1.74
C GLN A 156 8.06 2.47 0.50
N THR A 157 7.53 1.24 0.47
CA THR A 157 7.82 0.27 -0.59
C THR A 157 7.28 0.72 -1.96
N VAL A 158 6.01 1.12 -2.03
CA VAL A 158 5.38 1.58 -3.28
C VAL A 158 6.06 2.84 -3.83
N PRO A 159 6.31 3.91 -3.04
CA PRO A 159 7.09 5.06 -3.50
C PRO A 159 8.50 4.70 -3.98
N GLN A 160 9.17 3.76 -3.31
CA GLN A 160 10.50 3.30 -3.71
C GLN A 160 10.50 2.64 -5.09
N ILE A 161 9.49 1.84 -5.42
CA ILE A 161 9.31 1.29 -6.78
C ILE A 161 9.21 2.43 -7.80
N GLY A 162 8.41 3.46 -7.53
CA GLY A 162 8.29 4.61 -8.44
C GLY A 162 9.61 5.39 -8.62
N ILE A 163 10.48 5.43 -7.61
CA ILE A 163 11.83 6.02 -7.73
C ILE A 163 12.72 5.16 -8.64
N VAL A 164 12.69 3.83 -8.46
CA VAL A 164 13.43 2.87 -9.28
C VAL A 164 13.00 2.96 -10.74
N GLU A 165 11.70 3.03 -11.01
CA GLU A 165 11.16 3.16 -12.37
C GLU A 165 11.60 4.45 -13.06
N LYS A 166 11.55 5.59 -12.36
CA LYS A 166 12.02 6.86 -12.91
C LYS A 166 13.52 6.85 -13.21
N ALA A 167 14.32 6.19 -12.38
CA ALA A 167 15.75 6.04 -12.64
C ALA A 167 16.00 5.13 -13.86
N TYR A 168 15.27 4.02 -13.96
CA TYR A 168 15.30 3.14 -15.13
C TYR A 168 14.91 3.88 -16.42
N GLU A 169 13.79 4.60 -16.41
CA GLU A 169 13.29 5.37 -17.55
C GLU A 169 14.33 6.37 -18.06
N ARG A 170 15.02 7.09 -17.16
CA ARG A 170 16.10 8.01 -17.53
C ARG A 170 17.27 7.31 -18.21
N LEU A 171 17.68 6.16 -17.69
CA LEU A 171 18.77 5.37 -18.27
C LEU A 171 18.38 4.84 -19.66
N THR A 172 17.18 4.27 -19.78
CA THR A 172 16.65 3.73 -21.03
C THR A 172 16.44 4.82 -22.07
N SER A 173 15.92 5.99 -21.69
CA SER A 173 15.74 7.13 -22.60
C SER A 173 17.08 7.61 -23.14
N LYS A 174 18.10 7.77 -22.27
CA LYS A 174 19.46 8.12 -22.69
C LYS A 174 20.06 7.09 -23.64
N TYR A 175 19.75 5.82 -23.45
CA TYR A 175 20.17 4.76 -24.38
C TYR A 175 19.49 4.88 -25.74
N VAL A 176 18.17 5.09 -25.75
CA VAL A 176 17.38 5.34 -26.97
C VAL A 176 17.92 6.56 -27.72
N ASP A 177 18.21 7.68 -27.03
CA ASP A 177 18.79 8.87 -27.64
C ASP A 177 20.14 8.57 -28.34
N VAL A 178 20.98 7.74 -27.72
CA VAL A 178 22.27 7.33 -28.33
C VAL A 178 22.05 6.44 -29.55
N LEU A 179 21.05 5.57 -29.55
CA LEU A 179 20.70 4.78 -30.74
C LEU A 179 20.21 5.67 -31.89
N LEU A 180 19.49 6.76 -31.57
CA LEU A 180 18.90 7.67 -32.53
C LEU A 180 19.80 8.84 -32.94
N SER A 181 20.95 9.07 -32.29
CA SER A 181 21.80 10.24 -32.55
C SER A 181 22.62 10.17 -33.87
N GLY A 182 22.40 9.14 -34.69
CA GLY A 182 23.10 8.93 -35.96
C GLY A 182 22.47 9.70 -37.13
N LYS A 183 23.04 9.54 -38.34
CA LYS A 183 22.34 9.96 -39.56
C LYS A 183 21.10 9.08 -39.79
N GLU A 184 20.11 9.59 -40.52
CA GLU A 184 18.85 8.87 -40.79
C GLU A 184 19.08 7.51 -41.48
N ASP A 185 20.17 7.37 -42.24
CA ASP A 185 20.60 6.15 -42.92
C ASP A 185 21.64 5.31 -42.14
N GLU A 186 22.03 5.74 -40.94
CA GLU A 186 23.02 5.04 -40.13
C GLU A 186 22.43 3.77 -39.51
N ASP A 187 23.09 2.64 -39.72
CA ASP A 187 22.68 1.37 -39.14
C ASP A 187 22.78 1.39 -37.60
N ILE A 188 21.63 1.36 -36.93
CA ILE A 188 21.50 1.32 -35.48
C ILE A 188 22.35 0.19 -34.88
N ASN A 189 22.50 -0.94 -35.57
CA ASN A 189 23.30 -2.07 -35.09
C ASN A 189 24.80 -1.74 -35.00
N ALA A 190 25.32 -0.88 -35.90
CA ALA A 190 26.68 -0.38 -35.80
C ALA A 190 26.86 0.52 -34.57
N THR A 191 25.83 1.28 -34.19
CA THR A 191 25.84 2.09 -32.96
C THR A 191 25.87 1.23 -31.70
N ILE A 192 25.23 0.05 -31.68
CA ILE A 192 25.30 -0.90 -30.55
C ILE A 192 26.75 -1.37 -30.30
N LEU A 193 27.56 -1.52 -31.35
CA LEU A 193 28.95 -1.95 -31.21
C LEU A 193 29.88 -0.88 -30.63
N LYS A 194 29.49 0.41 -30.66
CA LYS A 194 30.33 1.51 -30.16
C LYS A 194 30.59 1.36 -28.66
N GLN A 195 31.82 1.63 -28.23
CA GLN A 195 32.24 1.48 -26.83
C GLN A 195 31.35 2.28 -25.85
N LYS A 196 30.97 3.51 -26.22
CA LYS A 196 30.07 4.35 -25.42
C LYS A 196 28.72 3.66 -25.19
N THR A 197 28.18 3.02 -26.22
CA THR A 197 26.90 2.30 -26.15
C THR A 197 27.00 1.08 -25.25
N LYS A 198 28.09 0.31 -25.36
CA LYS A 198 28.36 -0.83 -24.47
C LYS A 198 28.45 -0.41 -22.99
N ILE A 199 29.08 0.72 -22.68
CA ILE A 199 29.13 1.26 -21.31
C ILE A 199 27.72 1.56 -20.77
N ILE A 200 26.87 2.20 -21.58
CA ILE A 200 25.48 2.50 -21.19
C ILE A 200 24.70 1.21 -20.95
N LEU A 201 24.81 0.25 -21.87
CA LEU A 201 24.17 -1.07 -21.76
C LEU A 201 24.61 -1.81 -20.49
N SER A 202 25.90 -1.82 -20.15
CA SER A 202 26.38 -2.42 -18.89
C SER A 202 25.83 -1.70 -17.65
N GLY A 203 25.65 -0.38 -17.72
CA GLY A 203 24.98 0.38 -16.66
C GLY A 203 23.52 -0.03 -16.46
N ILE A 204 22.78 -0.21 -17.56
CA ILE A 204 21.38 -0.67 -17.52
C ILE A 204 21.31 -2.13 -17.04
N ASP A 205 22.22 -3.01 -17.47
CA ASP A 205 22.27 -4.41 -17.03
C ASP A 205 22.41 -4.52 -15.50
N ASN A 206 23.37 -3.79 -14.93
CA ASN A 206 23.59 -3.75 -13.48
C ASN A 206 22.37 -3.15 -12.76
N PHE A 207 21.84 -2.03 -13.24
CA PHE A 207 20.66 -1.40 -12.63
C PHE A 207 19.44 -2.32 -12.65
N THR A 208 19.24 -3.07 -13.74
CA THR A 208 18.13 -4.02 -13.89
C THR A 208 18.25 -5.16 -12.89
N LYS A 209 19.46 -5.67 -12.62
CA LYS A 209 19.70 -6.68 -11.58
C LYS A 209 19.29 -6.18 -10.20
N ASP A 210 19.74 -4.98 -9.83
CA ASP A 210 19.43 -4.41 -8.52
C ASP A 210 17.94 -4.09 -8.37
N SER A 211 17.31 -3.63 -9.46
CA SER A 211 15.88 -3.31 -9.49
C SER A 211 15.01 -4.53 -9.23
N GLN A 212 15.37 -5.70 -9.77
CA GLN A 212 14.60 -6.94 -9.58
C GLN A 212 14.39 -7.27 -8.09
N THR A 213 15.41 -7.07 -7.26
CA THR A 213 15.32 -7.26 -5.81
C THR A 213 14.23 -6.37 -5.19
N SER A 214 14.12 -5.11 -5.62
CA SER A 214 13.10 -4.18 -5.11
C SER A 214 11.68 -4.69 -5.43
N TYR A 215 11.46 -5.25 -6.62
CA TYR A 215 10.17 -5.86 -6.99
C TYR A 215 9.90 -7.13 -6.19
N GLU A 216 10.91 -7.97 -5.96
CA GLU A 216 10.77 -9.19 -5.16
C GLU A 216 10.40 -8.89 -3.71
N ASP A 217 11.03 -7.89 -3.12
CA ASP A 217 10.72 -7.42 -1.77
C ASP A 217 9.30 -6.85 -1.70
N ALA A 218 8.87 -6.06 -2.70
CA ALA A 218 7.51 -5.54 -2.77
C ALA A 218 6.46 -6.66 -2.87
N ILE A 219 6.67 -7.64 -3.77
CA ILE A 219 5.79 -8.80 -3.91
C ILE A 219 5.72 -9.59 -2.60
N LYS A 220 6.87 -9.81 -1.95
CA LYS A 220 6.94 -10.52 -0.67
C LYS A 220 6.15 -9.79 0.42
N GLN A 221 6.33 -8.47 0.56
CA GLN A 221 5.58 -7.68 1.54
C GLN A 221 4.06 -7.72 1.28
N ALA A 222 3.63 -7.59 0.02
CA ALA A 222 2.21 -7.70 -0.35
C ALA A 222 1.64 -9.07 0.03
N ARG A 223 2.35 -10.17 -0.28
CA ARG A 223 1.95 -11.54 0.10
C ARG A 223 1.90 -11.74 1.61
N GLU A 224 2.83 -11.15 2.35
CA GLU A 224 2.81 -11.19 3.81
C GLU A 224 1.60 -10.45 4.39
N ILE A 225 1.24 -9.28 3.86
CA ILE A 225 0.04 -8.55 4.28
C ILE A 225 -1.20 -9.40 4.04
N ILE A 226 -1.35 -9.98 2.84
CA ILE A 226 -2.48 -10.86 2.50
C ILE A 226 -2.56 -12.03 3.50
N LYS A 227 -1.43 -12.67 3.81
CA LYS A 227 -1.36 -13.78 4.76
C LYS A 227 -1.82 -13.38 6.16
N GLU A 228 -1.43 -12.20 6.64
CA GLU A 228 -1.86 -11.73 7.96
C GLU A 228 -3.34 -11.36 7.97
N ILE A 229 -3.88 -10.76 6.90
CA ILE A 229 -5.32 -10.50 6.75
C ILE A 229 -6.13 -11.80 6.80
N ASP A 230 -5.62 -12.88 6.19
CA ASP A 230 -6.31 -14.17 6.21
C ASP A 230 -6.32 -14.85 7.58
N LYS A 231 -5.27 -14.65 8.39
CA LYS A 231 -5.23 -15.15 9.78
C LYS A 231 -6.18 -14.40 10.71
N GLU A 232 -6.42 -13.11 10.48
CA GLU A 232 -7.33 -12.32 11.32
C GLU A 232 -8.81 -12.76 11.15
N LYS A 233 -9.11 -13.56 10.12
CA LYS A 233 -10.44 -14.14 9.90
C LYS A 233 -10.67 -15.48 10.61
N GLU A 234 -9.61 -16.16 11.07
CA GLU A 234 -9.68 -17.43 11.82
C GLU A 234 -9.85 -17.18 13.32
#